data_AF-A0A3Q3GN89-F1
#
_entry.id   AF-A0A3Q3GN89-F1
#
_cell.length_a   1.000
_cell.length_b   1.000
_cell.length_c   1.000
_cell.angle_alpha   90.00
_cell.angle_beta   90.00
_cell.angle_gamma   90.00
#
_symmetry.space_group_name_H-M   'P 1'
#
loop_
_entity.id
_entity.type
_entity.pdbx_description
1 polymer ?
#
loop_
_entity_poly.entity_id
_entity_poly.type
_entity_poly.pdbx_seq_one_letter_code
_entity_poly.pdbx_strand_id
1 'polypeptide(L)'
;MQDTAQERDSLKQEVQRLTVQLQERSLISVKKEHAHQGCQTEDTEGQKDYKSLFEKAKQKVNELIKDKEALLAASETRASLNTGRDEEQDIDEISLQVGCLVHELDQTTKERDELRSQVRFTDTSRDLIVSLCPPFCSLIELRHNVGRLLISFVPALDLEQVNYECNVIDEILEQVLNEVDTR
;
A
#
# COMPACT_ATOMS: atom_id res chain seq x y z
N MET A 1 106.92 -2.51 -56.25
CA MET A 1 106.04 -1.30 -56.11
C MET A 1 104.75 -1.41 -56.92
N GLN A 2 104.76 -2.07 -58.09
CA GLN A 2 103.57 -2.22 -58.94
C GLN A 2 102.52 -3.18 -58.34
N ASP A 3 102.96 -4.28 -57.73
CA ASP A 3 102.06 -5.28 -57.12
C ASP A 3 101.25 -4.69 -55.95
N THR A 4 101.85 -3.83 -55.12
CA THR A 4 101.17 -3.15 -54.02
C THR A 4 100.11 -2.14 -54.50
N ALA A 5 100.34 -1.51 -55.66
CA ALA A 5 99.36 -0.61 -56.26
C ALA A 5 98.17 -1.39 -56.84
N GLN A 6 98.44 -2.54 -57.48
CA GLN A 6 97.40 -3.43 -58.01
C GLN A 6 96.59 -4.09 -56.89
N GLU A 7 97.23 -4.50 -55.80
CA GLU A 7 96.56 -5.05 -54.62
C GLU A 7 95.64 -4.01 -53.96
N ARG A 8 96.12 -2.77 -53.82
CA ARG A 8 95.30 -1.65 -53.31
C ARG A 8 94.11 -1.35 -54.20
N ASP A 9 94.28 -1.37 -55.52
CA ASP A 9 93.19 -1.09 -56.46
C ASP A 9 92.16 -2.23 -56.48
N SER A 10 92.60 -3.49 -56.35
CA SER A 10 91.72 -4.65 -56.12
C SER A 10 90.93 -4.53 -54.81
N LEU A 11 91.60 -4.18 -53.70
CA LEU A 11 90.94 -3.97 -52.41
C LEU A 11 89.93 -2.82 -52.48
N LYS A 12 90.24 -1.75 -53.22
CA LYS A 12 89.32 -0.62 -53.42
C LYS A 12 88.07 -1.02 -54.20
N GLN A 13 88.23 -1.85 -55.23
CA GLN A 13 87.09 -2.42 -55.97
C GLN A 13 86.27 -3.37 -55.10
N GLU A 14 86.93 -4.20 -54.29
CA GLU A 14 86.29 -5.11 -53.33
C GLU A 14 85.44 -4.35 -52.31
N VAL A 15 86.00 -3.28 -51.73
CA VAL A 15 85.31 -2.40 -50.78
C VAL A 15 84.12 -1.70 -51.44
N GLN A 16 84.26 -1.19 -52.66
CA GLN A 16 83.13 -0.59 -53.39
C GLN A 16 82.02 -1.62 -53.65
N ARG A 17 82.38 -2.83 -54.07
CA ARG A 17 81.41 -3.91 -54.33
C ARG A 17 80.67 -4.32 -53.06
N LEU A 18 81.38 -4.49 -51.95
CA LEU A 18 80.80 -4.82 -50.65
C LEU A 18 79.93 -3.68 -50.12
N THR A 19 80.30 -2.42 -50.38
CA THR A 19 79.51 -1.25 -49.98
C THR A 19 78.17 -1.20 -50.73
N VAL A 20 78.17 -1.48 -52.03
CA VAL A 20 76.93 -1.58 -52.82
C VAL A 20 76.05 -2.74 -52.33
N GLN A 21 76.65 -3.92 -52.09
CA GLN A 21 75.91 -5.07 -51.52
C GLN A 21 75.32 -4.78 -50.14
N LEU A 22 76.02 -4.04 -49.27
CA LEU A 22 75.51 -3.66 -47.96
C LEU A 22 74.37 -2.63 -48.06
N GLN A 23 74.45 -1.67 -48.99
CA GLN A 23 73.36 -0.73 -49.25
C GLN A 23 72.12 -1.43 -49.82
N GLU A 24 72.29 -2.37 -50.76
CA GLU A 24 71.18 -3.19 -51.28
C GLU A 24 70.58 -4.06 -50.17
N ARG A 25 71.40 -4.73 -49.35
CA ARG A 25 70.93 -5.54 -48.22
C ARG A 25 70.22 -4.69 -47.15
N SER A 26 70.67 -3.45 -46.94
CA SER A 26 70.01 -2.47 -46.08
C SER A 26 68.64 -2.06 -46.63
N LEU A 27 68.54 -1.72 -47.92
CA LEU A 27 67.25 -1.41 -48.57
C LEU A 27 66.28 -2.60 -48.56
N ILE A 28 66.79 -3.83 -48.72
CA ILE A 28 66.01 -5.07 -48.63
C ILE A 28 65.58 -5.34 -47.18
N SER A 29 66.43 -5.05 -46.19
CA SER A 29 66.10 -5.18 -44.76
C SER A 29 65.02 -4.20 -44.32
N VAL A 30 65.10 -2.93 -44.76
CA VAL A 30 64.09 -1.90 -44.43
C VAL A 30 62.74 -2.19 -45.11
N LYS A 31 62.74 -2.76 -46.31
CA LYS A 31 61.51 -3.26 -46.97
C LYS A 31 60.95 -4.53 -46.32
N LYS A 32 61.80 -5.40 -45.73
CA LYS A 32 61.38 -6.63 -45.05
C LYS A 32 60.81 -6.36 -43.65
N GLU A 33 61.29 -5.35 -42.93
CA GLU A 33 60.72 -4.94 -41.64
C GLU A 33 59.38 -4.19 -41.76
N HIS A 34 59.05 -3.65 -42.94
CA HIS A 34 57.73 -3.06 -43.20
C HIS A 34 56.70 -4.04 -43.76
N ALA A 35 57.04 -5.33 -43.88
CA ALA A 35 56.23 -6.28 -44.63
C ALA A 35 55.82 -7.53 -43.83
N HIS A 36 55.67 -7.47 -42.51
CA HIS A 36 54.94 -8.51 -41.73
C HIS A 36 54.18 -7.93 -40.54
N GLN A 37 53.02 -7.32 -40.81
CA GLN A 37 51.85 -7.48 -39.94
C GLN A 37 50.60 -7.67 -40.79
N GLY A 38 50.66 -8.63 -41.70
CA GLY A 38 49.53 -9.04 -42.53
C GLY A 38 49.53 -10.55 -42.64
N CYS A 39 48.84 -11.22 -41.73
CA CYS A 39 48.40 -12.58 -41.96
C CYS A 39 47.43 -12.54 -43.15
N GLN A 40 47.86 -13.03 -44.31
CA GLN A 40 46.93 -13.59 -45.28
C GLN A 40 46.45 -14.93 -44.70
N THR A 41 45.24 -14.94 -44.15
CA THR A 41 44.42 -16.16 -44.12
C THR A 41 43.74 -16.26 -45.47
N GLU A 42 43.92 -17.40 -46.12
CA GLU A 42 43.32 -17.74 -47.41
C GLU A 42 41.80 -17.51 -47.38
N ASP A 43 41.30 -16.76 -48.36
CA ASP A 43 39.87 -16.57 -48.64
C ASP A 43 39.26 -17.93 -49.02
N THR A 44 38.80 -18.66 -48.00
CA THR A 44 37.96 -19.83 -48.19
C THR A 44 36.51 -19.33 -48.23
N GLU A 45 35.80 -19.69 -49.30
CA GLU A 45 34.48 -19.23 -49.77
C GLU A 45 33.32 -19.35 -48.74
N GLY A 46 33.37 -18.56 -47.67
CA GLY A 46 32.31 -18.47 -46.66
C GLY A 46 32.46 -17.36 -45.62
N GLN A 47 33.51 -16.53 -45.72
CA GLN A 47 33.84 -15.52 -44.73
C GLN A 47 32.93 -14.29 -44.88
N LYS A 48 31.76 -14.32 -44.24
CA LYS A 48 31.06 -13.08 -43.85
C LYS A 48 32.10 -12.18 -43.19
N ASP A 49 32.35 -11.01 -43.76
CA ASP A 49 33.41 -10.07 -43.34
C ASP A 49 33.40 -9.91 -41.81
N TYR A 50 34.27 -10.64 -41.11
CA TYR A 50 34.26 -10.71 -39.65
C TYR A 50 34.53 -9.33 -39.04
N LYS A 51 35.30 -8.51 -39.77
CA LYS A 51 35.53 -7.09 -39.50
C LYS A 51 34.22 -6.28 -39.56
N SER A 52 33.38 -6.50 -40.57
CA SER A 52 32.07 -5.84 -40.67
C SER A 52 31.13 -6.25 -39.54
N LEU A 53 31.15 -7.53 -39.16
CA LEU A 53 30.34 -8.06 -38.05
C LEU A 53 30.79 -7.49 -36.71
N PHE A 54 32.09 -7.36 -36.49
CA PHE A 54 32.67 -6.75 -35.29
C PHE A 54 32.31 -5.27 -35.18
N GLU A 55 32.45 -4.49 -36.26
CA GLU A 55 32.04 -3.08 -36.27
C GLU A 55 30.54 -2.92 -36.04
N LYS A 56 29.71 -3.79 -36.64
CA LYS A 56 28.26 -3.81 -36.40
C LYS A 56 27.92 -4.17 -34.95
N ALA A 57 28.64 -5.12 -34.35
CA ALA A 57 28.48 -5.48 -32.94
C ALA A 57 28.87 -4.32 -32.02
N LYS A 58 30.01 -3.65 -32.29
CA LYS A 58 30.48 -2.48 -31.55
C LYS A 58 29.48 -1.32 -31.63
N GLN A 59 28.94 -1.06 -32.83
CA GLN A 59 27.89 -0.07 -33.02
C GLN A 59 26.61 -0.45 -32.25
N LYS A 60 26.18 -1.72 -32.31
CA LYS A 60 24.99 -2.18 -31.58
C LYS A 60 25.16 -2.10 -30.06
N VAL A 61 26.36 -2.37 -29.53
CA VAL A 61 26.68 -2.19 -28.11
C VAL A 61 26.57 -0.73 -27.72
N ASN A 62 27.11 0.19 -28.51
CA ASN A 62 27.01 1.63 -28.23
C ASN A 62 25.56 2.12 -28.25
N GLU A 63 24.74 1.64 -29.20
CA GLU A 63 23.31 1.97 -29.22
C GLU A 63 22.57 1.39 -28.02
N LEU A 64 22.88 0.17 -27.59
CA LEU A 64 22.31 -0.41 -26.37
C LEU A 64 22.73 0.33 -25.09
N ILE A 65 23.96 0.86 -25.04
CA ILE A 65 24.43 1.70 -23.94
C ILE A 65 23.61 2.99 -23.89
N LYS A 66 23.44 3.67 -25.02
CA LYS A 66 22.61 4.88 -25.12
C LYS A 66 21.15 4.61 -24.74
N ASP A 67 20.57 3.51 -25.24
CA ASP A 67 19.20 3.11 -24.92
C ASP A 67 19.05 2.82 -23.42
N LYS A 68 20.03 2.15 -22.80
CA LYS A 68 20.06 1.89 -21.35
C LYS A 68 20.15 3.19 -20.55
N GLU A 69 21.02 4.12 -20.96
CA GLU A 69 21.16 5.42 -20.30
C GLU A 69 19.87 6.25 -20.43
N ALA A 70 19.23 6.24 -21.59
CA ALA A 70 17.94 6.89 -21.80
C ALA A 70 16.82 6.26 -20.96
N LEU A 71 16.79 4.93 -20.85
CA LEU A 71 15.87 4.21 -19.97
C LEU A 71 16.12 4.51 -18.50
N LEU A 72 17.37 4.59 -18.06
CA LEU A 72 17.73 4.97 -16.70
C LEU A 72 17.30 6.40 -16.39
N ALA A 73 17.62 7.36 -17.26
CA ALA A 73 17.18 8.75 -17.10
C ALA A 73 15.66 8.88 -17.09
N ALA A 74 14.94 8.16 -17.96
CA ALA A 74 13.48 8.12 -17.95
C ALA A 74 12.91 7.47 -16.69
N SER A 75 13.57 6.43 -16.17
CA SER A 75 13.17 5.76 -14.92
C SER A 75 13.47 6.59 -13.68
N GLU A 76 14.57 7.35 -13.65
CA GLU A 76 14.91 8.28 -12.57
C GLU A 76 13.97 9.48 -12.57
N THR A 77 13.60 9.99 -13.75
CA THR A 77 12.59 11.04 -13.89
C THR A 77 11.22 10.54 -13.40
N ARG A 78 10.89 9.26 -13.61
CA ARG A 78 9.65 8.64 -13.11
C ARG A 78 9.72 8.28 -11.62
N ALA A 79 10.85 7.81 -11.11
CA ALA A 79 11.06 7.49 -9.70
C ALA A 79 11.07 8.75 -8.83
N SER A 80 11.59 9.86 -9.36
CA SER A 80 11.52 11.19 -8.73
C SER A 80 10.11 11.80 -8.75
N LEU A 81 9.18 11.27 -9.55
CA LEU A 81 7.80 11.76 -9.65
C LEU A 81 6.78 10.84 -8.96
N ASN A 82 6.99 9.52 -8.88
CA ASN A 82 5.88 8.58 -8.67
C ASN A 82 6.04 7.45 -7.62
N THR A 83 7.08 7.38 -6.77
CA THR A 83 7.26 6.17 -5.90
C THR A 83 7.65 6.42 -4.43
N GLY A 84 7.32 7.58 -3.87
CA GLY A 84 7.54 7.78 -2.43
C GLY A 84 6.60 8.77 -1.75
N ARG A 85 5.63 9.33 -2.48
CA ARG A 85 4.78 10.41 -1.94
C ARG A 85 3.33 9.98 -1.73
N ASP A 86 2.76 9.22 -2.66
CA ASP A 86 1.33 8.84 -2.58
C ASP A 86 1.06 7.77 -1.52
N GLU A 87 1.89 6.72 -1.41
CA GLU A 87 1.66 5.65 -0.41
C GLU A 87 1.95 6.10 1.03
N GLU A 88 2.97 6.95 1.24
CA GLU A 88 3.29 7.50 2.57
C GLU A 88 2.23 8.52 3.00
N GLN A 89 1.74 9.33 2.05
CA GLN A 89 0.63 10.26 2.28
C GLN A 89 -0.68 9.54 2.60
N ASP A 90 -0.99 8.42 1.94
CA ASP A 90 -2.17 7.60 2.24
C ASP A 90 -2.09 6.98 3.64
N ILE A 91 -0.90 6.52 4.05
CA ILE A 91 -0.67 5.95 5.40
C ILE A 91 -0.83 7.02 6.48
N ASP A 92 -0.32 8.23 6.26
CA ASP A 92 -0.45 9.35 7.18
C ASP A 92 -1.91 9.83 7.28
N GLU A 93 -2.63 9.88 6.14
CA GLU A 93 -4.05 10.22 6.09
C GLU A 93 -4.91 9.19 6.82
N ILE A 94 -4.66 7.89 6.58
CA ILE A 94 -5.33 6.80 7.31
C ILE A 94 -5.03 6.89 8.81
N SER A 95 -3.78 7.17 9.18
CA SER A 95 -3.37 7.29 10.59
C SER A 95 -4.08 8.46 11.29
N LEU A 96 -4.20 9.60 10.60
CA LEU A 96 -4.95 10.76 11.10
C LEU A 96 -6.44 10.41 11.26
N GLN A 97 -7.04 9.75 10.27
CA GLN A 97 -8.45 9.38 10.30
C GLN A 97 -8.76 8.37 11.41
N VAL A 98 -7.91 7.36 11.60
CA VAL A 98 -8.01 6.42 12.73
C VAL A 98 -7.88 7.17 14.06
N GLY A 99 -6.96 8.14 14.17
CA GLY A 99 -6.83 8.99 15.35
C GLY A 99 -8.11 9.78 15.67
N CYS A 100 -8.73 10.39 14.66
CA CYS A 100 -10.01 11.07 14.81
C CYS A 100 -11.12 10.12 15.27
N LEU A 101 -11.23 8.94 14.67
CA LEU A 101 -12.24 7.94 15.03
C LEU A 101 -12.05 7.39 16.45
N VAL A 102 -10.81 7.18 16.89
CA VAL A 102 -10.52 6.76 18.27
C VAL A 102 -10.98 7.83 19.27
N HIS A 103 -10.68 9.10 18.98
CA HIS A 103 -11.13 10.20 19.83
C HIS A 103 -12.66 10.32 19.86
N GLU A 104 -13.34 10.19 18.71
CA GLU A 104 -14.80 10.15 18.64
C GLU A 104 -15.40 8.95 19.41
N LEU A 105 -14.77 7.78 19.33
CA LEU A 105 -15.19 6.59 20.05
C LEU A 105 -15.07 6.77 21.58
N ASP A 106 -14.00 7.40 22.03
CA ASP A 106 -13.80 7.71 23.45
C ASP A 106 -14.82 8.75 23.95
N GLN A 107 -15.06 9.80 23.16
CA GLN A 107 -16.06 10.83 23.47
C GLN A 107 -17.47 10.24 23.57
N THR A 108 -17.88 9.45 22.57
CA THR A 108 -19.19 8.79 22.56
C THR A 108 -19.32 7.73 23.66
N THR A 109 -18.22 7.05 24.03
CA THR A 109 -18.18 6.13 25.17
C THR A 109 -18.45 6.86 26.48
N LYS A 110 -17.81 8.02 26.68
CA LYS A 110 -18.01 8.84 27.88
C LYS A 110 -19.45 9.34 27.99
N GLU A 111 -20.03 9.88 26.90
CA GLU A 111 -21.41 10.34 26.87
C GLU A 111 -22.41 9.22 27.19
N ARG A 112 -22.19 8.03 26.60
CA ARG A 112 -23.01 6.85 26.85
C ARG A 112 -22.96 6.40 28.31
N ASP A 113 -21.78 6.43 28.93
CA ASP A 113 -21.62 6.02 30.33
C ASP A 113 -22.25 7.05 31.29
N GLU A 114 -22.18 8.33 30.96
CA GLU A 114 -22.84 9.41 31.68
C GLU A 114 -24.38 9.29 31.60
N LEU A 115 -24.93 9.09 30.40
CA LEU A 115 -26.36 8.82 30.20
C LEU A 115 -26.81 7.56 30.94
N ARG A 116 -26.02 6.47 30.88
CA ARG A 116 -26.31 5.24 31.64
C ARG A 116 -26.32 5.50 33.15
N SER A 117 -25.46 6.39 33.64
CA SER A 117 -25.48 6.81 35.05
C SER A 117 -26.77 7.57 35.40
N GLN A 118 -27.19 8.51 34.55
CA GLN A 118 -28.43 9.26 34.75
C GLN A 118 -29.67 8.35 34.77
N VAL A 119 -29.78 7.42 33.81
CA VAL A 119 -30.89 6.45 33.75
C VAL A 119 -30.94 5.60 35.02
N ARG A 120 -29.80 5.10 35.49
CA ARG A 120 -29.75 4.33 36.75
C ARG A 120 -30.21 5.17 37.94
N PHE A 121 -29.78 6.42 38.04
CA PHE A 121 -30.23 7.31 39.10
C PHE A 121 -31.75 7.53 39.05
N THR A 122 -32.32 7.78 37.88
CA THR A 122 -33.77 7.98 37.74
C THR A 122 -34.56 6.72 38.06
N ASP A 123 -34.10 5.55 37.64
CA ASP A 123 -34.75 4.27 37.95
C ASP A 123 -34.75 4.01 39.46
N THR A 124 -33.60 4.21 40.12
CA THR A 124 -33.54 4.06 41.59
C THR A 124 -34.44 5.03 42.34
N SER A 125 -34.57 6.28 41.86
CA SER A 125 -35.45 7.28 42.47
C SER A 125 -36.93 6.94 42.22
N ARG A 126 -37.25 6.43 41.03
CA ARG A 126 -38.59 5.94 40.70
C ARG A 126 -38.98 4.76 41.59
N ASP A 127 -38.12 3.76 41.73
CA ASP A 127 -38.35 2.60 42.59
C ASP A 127 -38.54 3.02 44.05
N LEU A 128 -37.73 3.98 44.51
CA LEU A 128 -37.85 4.58 45.82
C LEU A 128 -39.23 5.27 45.99
N ILE A 129 -39.65 6.10 45.03
CA ILE A 129 -40.94 6.80 45.07
C ILE A 129 -42.11 5.82 45.06
N VAL A 130 -42.06 4.78 44.22
CA VAL A 130 -43.07 3.71 44.18
C VAL A 130 -43.14 3.00 45.55
N SER A 131 -42.00 2.68 46.15
CA SER A 131 -41.93 2.05 47.47
C SER A 131 -42.38 2.96 48.62
N LEU A 132 -42.19 4.27 48.51
CA LEU A 132 -42.51 5.27 49.54
C LEU A 132 -43.84 5.99 49.31
N CYS A 133 -44.71 5.49 48.42
CA CYS A 133 -46.05 6.05 48.23
C CYS A 133 -47.14 5.16 48.88
N PRO A 134 -47.30 5.20 50.24
CA PRO A 134 -48.39 4.51 50.93
C PRO A 134 -49.78 4.77 50.36
N PRO A 135 -50.14 5.99 49.90
CA PRO A 135 -51.45 6.25 49.30
C PRO A 135 -51.70 5.43 48.03
N PHE A 136 -50.67 5.25 47.21
CA PHE A 136 -50.78 4.52 45.93
C PHE A 136 -50.95 3.01 46.18
N CYS A 137 -50.17 2.45 47.10
CA CYS A 137 -50.34 1.05 47.53
C CYS A 137 -51.72 0.82 48.17
N SER A 138 -52.17 1.75 49.02
CA SER A 138 -53.49 1.68 49.67
C SER A 138 -54.63 1.74 48.66
N LEU A 139 -54.49 2.53 47.59
CA LEU A 139 -55.47 2.61 46.51
C LEU A 139 -55.54 1.32 45.70
N ILE A 140 -54.40 0.72 45.36
CA ILE A 140 -54.34 -0.57 44.65
C ILE A 140 -55.00 -1.67 45.48
N GLU A 141 -54.73 -1.71 46.79
CA GLU A 141 -55.36 -2.67 47.72
C GLU A 141 -56.87 -2.45 47.84
N LEU A 142 -57.31 -1.18 47.90
CA LEU A 142 -58.73 -0.85 47.89
C LEU A 142 -59.41 -1.33 46.60
N ARG A 143 -58.79 -1.08 45.44
CA ARG A 143 -59.32 -1.54 44.15
C ARG A 143 -59.40 -3.06 44.05
N HIS A 144 -58.45 -3.80 44.65
CA HIS A 144 -58.56 -5.26 44.77
C HIS A 144 -59.79 -5.67 45.58
N ASN A 145 -60.01 -5.03 46.73
CA ASN A 145 -61.17 -5.33 47.59
C ASN A 145 -62.50 -5.00 46.90
N VAL A 146 -62.56 -3.88 46.18
CA VAL A 146 -63.72 -3.50 45.38
C VAL A 146 -63.94 -4.49 44.24
N GLY A 147 -62.90 -4.86 43.49
CA GLY A 147 -62.99 -5.86 42.41
C GLY A 147 -63.55 -7.20 42.89
N ARG A 148 -63.10 -7.68 44.05
CA ARG A 148 -63.65 -8.88 44.69
C ARG A 148 -65.14 -8.76 45.02
N LEU A 149 -65.58 -7.58 45.44
CA LEU A 149 -67.00 -7.32 45.69
C LEU A 149 -67.80 -7.25 44.39
N LEU A 150 -67.24 -6.63 43.35
CA LEU A 150 -67.86 -6.46 42.04
C LEU A 150 -68.16 -7.79 41.34
N ILE A 151 -67.43 -8.88 41.60
CA ILE A 151 -67.76 -10.22 41.07
C ILE A 151 -69.24 -10.57 41.33
N SER A 152 -69.78 -10.19 42.50
CA SER A 152 -71.16 -10.52 42.85
C SER A 152 -72.20 -9.80 41.98
N PHE A 153 -71.83 -8.67 41.38
CA PHE A 153 -72.65 -7.88 40.46
C PHE A 153 -72.30 -8.16 38.98
N VAL A 154 -71.04 -8.48 38.69
CA VAL A 154 -70.49 -8.76 37.36
C VAL A 154 -69.75 -10.10 37.39
N PRO A 155 -70.45 -11.25 37.27
CA PRO A 155 -69.83 -12.57 37.38
C PRO A 155 -68.82 -12.91 36.27
N ALA A 156 -68.86 -12.17 35.15
CA ALA A 156 -67.92 -12.31 34.05
C ALA A 156 -66.58 -11.57 34.27
N LEU A 157 -66.45 -10.81 35.37
CA LEU A 157 -65.22 -10.09 35.69
C LEU A 157 -64.13 -11.07 36.14
N ASP A 158 -63.09 -11.22 35.32
CA ASP A 158 -61.91 -12.01 35.65
C ASP A 158 -60.85 -11.16 36.37
N LEU A 159 -60.74 -11.34 37.69
CA LEU A 159 -59.81 -10.58 38.53
C LEU A 159 -58.33 -10.82 38.21
N GLU A 160 -57.97 -11.93 37.57
CA GLU A 160 -56.59 -12.24 37.20
C GLU A 160 -56.09 -11.39 36.02
N GLN A 161 -57.03 -10.87 35.21
CA GLN A 161 -56.72 -10.04 34.05
C GLN A 161 -56.86 -8.53 34.32
N VAL A 162 -57.34 -8.14 35.51
CA VAL A 162 -57.55 -6.72 35.85
C VAL A 162 -56.24 -6.04 36.24
N ASN A 163 -55.92 -4.93 35.58
CA ASN A 163 -54.84 -4.03 36.00
C ASN A 163 -55.34 -3.02 37.05
N TYR A 164 -55.04 -3.28 38.32
CA TYR A 164 -55.44 -2.44 39.46
C TYR A 164 -54.67 -1.12 39.58
N GLU A 165 -53.60 -0.93 38.81
CA GLU A 165 -52.91 0.36 38.73
C GLU A 165 -53.72 1.41 37.95
N CYS A 166 -54.67 0.96 37.13
CA CYS A 166 -55.56 1.83 36.34
C CYS A 166 -56.96 1.97 36.95
N ASN A 167 -57.76 2.87 36.38
CA ASN A 167 -59.10 3.21 36.89
C ASN A 167 -60.20 2.22 36.45
N VAL A 168 -59.83 1.06 35.89
CA VAL A 168 -60.79 0.09 35.32
C VAL A 168 -61.81 -0.39 36.36
N ILE A 169 -61.37 -0.63 37.60
CA ILE A 169 -62.28 -1.00 38.71
C ILE A 169 -63.24 0.15 39.05
N ASP A 170 -62.76 1.39 39.00
CA ASP A 170 -63.57 2.58 39.30
C ASP A 170 -64.67 2.77 38.24
N GLU A 171 -64.33 2.55 36.96
CA GLU A 171 -65.28 2.61 35.83
C GLU A 171 -66.36 1.51 35.90
N ILE A 172 -65.96 0.27 36.22
CA ILE A 172 -66.91 -0.84 36.40
C ILE A 172 -67.82 -0.56 37.60
N LEU A 173 -67.26 -0.08 38.71
CA LEU A 173 -68.05 0.30 39.88
C LEU A 173 -69.08 1.37 39.54
N GLU A 174 -68.68 2.42 38.81
CA GLU A 174 -69.58 3.49 38.39
C GLU A 174 -70.71 2.96 37.50
N GLN A 175 -70.41 2.06 36.56
CA GLN A 175 -71.45 1.40 35.74
C GLN A 175 -72.43 0.60 36.60
N VAL A 176 -71.94 -0.22 37.52
CA VAL A 176 -72.79 -1.00 38.43
C VAL A 176 -73.67 -0.10 39.29
N LEU A 177 -73.12 0.99 39.83
CA LEU A 177 -73.89 1.95 40.63
C LEU A 177 -75.00 2.62 39.81
N ASN A 178 -74.70 3.04 38.58
CA ASN A 178 -75.71 3.60 37.67
C ASN A 178 -76.83 2.61 37.33
N GLU A 179 -76.51 1.32 37.16
CA GLU A 179 -77.51 0.28 36.93
C GLU A 179 -78.37 -0.03 38.16
N VAL A 180 -77.81 0.11 39.37
CA VAL A 180 -78.54 -0.08 40.63
C VAL A 180 -79.45 1.12 40.91
N ASP A 181 -78.97 2.36 40.70
CA ASP A 181 -79.74 3.59 40.94
C ASP A 181 -80.91 3.76 39.95
N THR A 182 -80.86 3.07 38.80
CA THR A 182 -81.92 3.08 37.78
C THR A 182 -82.95 1.96 37.93
N ARG A 183 -82.81 1.09 38.95
CA ARG A 183 -83.77 0.00 39.28
C ARG A 183 -84.64 0.34 40.49
#